data_AF-A0A166L771-F1
#
_entry.id   AF-A0A166L771-F1
#
_cell.length_a   1.000
_cell.length_b   1.000
_cell.length_c   1.000
_cell.angle_alpha   90.00
_cell.angle_beta   90.00
_cell.angle_gamma   90.00
#
_symmetry.space_group_name_H-M   'P 1'
#
loop_
_entity.id
_entity.type
_entity.pdbx_description
1 polymer ?
#
loop_
_entity_poly.entity_id
_entity_poly.type
_entity_poly.pdbx_seq_one_letter_code
_entity_poly.pdbx_strand_id
1 'polypeptide(L)'
;MKDNNDNSSNSAGQKPKSVLVPFLLCFILSVGASGGISYFLVSSSKDDPELESTLSKYDARITDVQNAQKKYSLQIDKIDKDSEELKLYLRHSSATALKNILINQEENIQSYLKVMKSAMNDLSRITPDSADWNSQYQYRLDLALKSSLEREDLLRLLKTGEPNEKASQ
;
A
#
# COMPACT_ATOMS: atom_id res chain seq x y z
N MET A 1 60.44 39.91 -64.61
CA MET A 1 59.36 40.43 -63.74
C MET A 1 58.04 39.91 -64.31
N LYS A 2 57.11 39.34 -63.54
CA LYS A 2 56.32 39.93 -62.44
C LYS A 2 55.44 41.10 -62.93
N ASP A 3 54.15 41.18 -62.63
CA ASP A 3 53.24 40.30 -61.88
C ASP A 3 51.78 40.52 -62.39
N ASN A 4 50.86 39.71 -61.87
CA ASN A 4 49.38 39.81 -61.79
C ASN A 4 48.79 41.25 -61.85
N ASN A 5 47.51 41.50 -62.17
CA ASN A 5 46.32 40.92 -61.53
C ASN A 5 44.97 41.42 -62.14
N ASP A 6 43.86 40.87 -61.63
CA ASP A 6 42.49 41.42 -61.58
C ASP A 6 41.65 41.54 -62.87
N ASN A 7 40.30 41.51 -62.85
CA ASN A 7 39.29 40.82 -62.00
C ASN A 7 37.89 41.09 -62.60
N SER A 8 36.86 40.30 -62.25
CA SER A 8 35.42 40.62 -62.41
C SER A 8 34.90 40.75 -63.87
N SER A 9 33.71 40.28 -64.30
CA SER A 9 32.64 39.39 -63.80
C SER A 9 31.84 38.92 -65.07
N ASN A 10 30.66 38.27 -65.09
CA ASN A 10 29.65 37.95 -64.09
C ASN A 10 28.81 36.71 -64.50
N SER A 11 27.83 36.35 -63.67
CA SER A 11 26.83 35.28 -63.86
C SER A 11 25.73 35.61 -64.89
N ALA A 12 25.29 34.62 -65.68
CA ALA A 12 23.91 34.06 -65.65
C ALA A 12 23.57 33.20 -66.90
N GLY A 13 22.87 32.05 -66.73
CA GLY A 13 22.29 31.31 -67.86
C GLY A 13 22.07 29.79 -67.69
N GLN A 14 21.17 29.37 -66.79
CA GLN A 14 20.87 27.93 -66.57
C GLN A 14 20.12 27.24 -67.74
N LYS A 15 20.38 25.94 -67.94
CA LYS A 15 19.35 24.94 -68.27
C LYS A 15 19.52 23.70 -67.37
N PRO A 16 18.65 23.48 -66.35
CA PRO A 16 18.92 22.54 -65.26
C PRO A 16 18.62 21.05 -65.56
N LYS A 17 18.29 20.67 -66.80
CA LYS A 17 17.81 19.30 -67.11
C LYS A 17 18.91 18.24 -67.28
N SER A 18 20.15 18.62 -67.59
CA SER A 18 21.25 17.65 -67.81
C SER A 18 21.85 17.07 -66.53
N VAL A 19 21.81 17.83 -65.42
CA VAL A 19 22.33 17.39 -64.10
C VAL A 19 21.27 16.64 -63.29
N LEU A 20 19.99 16.93 -63.54
CA LEU A 20 18.87 16.25 -62.87
C LEU A 20 18.80 14.75 -63.20
N VAL A 21 19.10 14.34 -64.44
CA VAL A 21 19.06 12.93 -64.86
C VAL A 21 20.06 12.04 -64.09
N PRO A 22 21.38 12.33 -64.05
CA PRO A 22 22.31 11.50 -63.28
C PRO A 22 22.06 11.57 -61.76
N PHE A 23 21.60 12.72 -61.24
CA PHE A 23 21.25 12.83 -59.81
C PHE A 23 20.05 11.95 -59.44
N LEU A 24 18.99 11.97 -60.25
CA LEU A 24 17.78 11.17 -60.02
C LEU A 24 18.03 9.67 -60.24
N LEU A 25 18.87 9.30 -61.21
CA LEU A 25 19.31 7.92 -61.42
C LEU A 25 20.19 7.40 -60.27
N CYS A 26 21.10 8.24 -59.74
CA CYS A 26 21.88 7.91 -58.55
C CYS A 26 20.99 7.80 -57.30
N PHE A 27 19.99 8.66 -57.15
CA PHE A 27 19.00 8.59 -56.06
C PHE A 27 18.18 7.31 -56.10
N ILE A 28 17.65 6.92 -57.28
CA ILE A 28 16.91 5.65 -57.45
C ILE A 28 17.82 4.44 -57.20
N LEU A 29 19.08 4.46 -57.66
CA LEU A 29 20.03 3.39 -57.35
C LEU A 29 20.40 3.33 -55.86
N SER A 30 20.55 4.46 -55.18
CA SER A 30 20.88 4.50 -53.75
C SER A 30 19.72 4.03 -52.87
N VAL A 31 18.51 4.56 -53.10
CA VAL A 31 17.29 4.15 -52.38
C VAL A 31 16.90 2.71 -52.77
N GLY A 32 17.06 2.33 -54.04
CA GLY A 32 16.80 0.98 -54.53
C GLY A 32 17.79 -0.06 -53.99
N ALA A 33 19.08 0.27 -53.88
CA ALA A 33 20.06 -0.60 -53.23
C ALA A 33 19.80 -0.71 -51.72
N SER A 34 19.56 0.40 -51.02
CA SER A 34 19.29 0.39 -49.58
C SER A 34 18.00 -0.38 -49.23
N GLY A 35 16.91 -0.09 -49.94
CA GLY A 35 15.63 -0.79 -49.79
C GLY A 35 15.70 -2.24 -50.25
N GLY A 36 16.40 -2.53 -51.36
CA GLY A 36 16.60 -3.87 -51.88
C GLY A 36 17.44 -4.75 -50.96
N ILE A 37 18.54 -4.23 -50.39
CA ILE A 37 19.36 -4.95 -49.41
C ILE A 37 18.59 -5.17 -48.11
N SER A 38 17.85 -4.16 -47.63
CA SER A 38 17.01 -4.31 -46.44
C SER A 38 15.88 -5.34 -46.63
N TYR A 39 15.22 -5.31 -47.79
CA TYR A 39 14.17 -6.27 -48.15
C TYR A 39 14.76 -7.68 -48.33
N PHE A 40 15.92 -7.81 -48.99
CA PHE A 40 16.61 -9.08 -49.19
C PHE A 40 17.06 -9.69 -47.84
N LEU A 41 17.66 -8.91 -46.95
CA LEU A 41 18.01 -9.36 -45.59
C LEU A 41 16.77 -9.83 -44.83
N VAL A 42 15.71 -9.00 -44.77
CA VAL A 42 14.46 -9.37 -44.07
C VAL A 42 13.76 -10.56 -44.72
N SER A 43 13.86 -10.74 -46.03
CA SER A 43 13.22 -11.85 -46.73
C SER A 43 14.04 -13.14 -46.65
N SER A 44 15.38 -13.08 -46.67
CA SER A 44 16.24 -14.24 -46.43
C SER A 44 16.23 -14.68 -44.96
N SER A 45 16.02 -13.77 -44.01
CA SER A 45 15.85 -14.11 -42.59
C SER A 45 14.42 -14.53 -42.21
N LYS A 46 13.43 -14.40 -43.10
CA LYS A 46 12.07 -14.94 -42.87
C LYS A 46 11.98 -16.45 -43.03
N ASP A 47 12.84 -17.02 -43.86
CA ASP A 47 12.97 -18.46 -44.06
C ASP A 47 14.03 -19.08 -43.11
N ASP A 48 14.53 -18.30 -42.13
CA ASP A 48 15.48 -18.77 -41.12
C ASP A 48 14.73 -19.38 -39.91
N PRO A 49 14.73 -20.72 -39.75
CA PRO A 49 14.04 -21.38 -38.65
C PRO A 49 14.65 -21.04 -37.28
N GLU A 50 15.91 -20.58 -37.22
CA GLU A 50 16.53 -20.14 -35.98
C GLU A 50 15.89 -18.83 -35.49
N LEU A 51 15.62 -17.88 -36.40
CA LEU A 51 14.97 -16.61 -36.08
C LEU A 51 13.51 -16.80 -35.65
N GLU A 52 12.73 -17.62 -36.37
CA GLU A 52 11.34 -17.93 -36.00
C GLU A 52 11.25 -18.67 -34.65
N SER A 53 12.14 -19.63 -34.40
CA SER A 53 12.25 -20.32 -33.10
C SER A 53 12.65 -19.37 -31.97
N THR A 54 13.35 -18.29 -32.30
CA THR A 54 13.82 -17.29 -31.32
C THR A 54 12.71 -16.28 -31.03
N LEU A 55 11.99 -15.80 -32.05
CA LEU A 55 10.85 -14.91 -31.88
C LEU A 55 9.75 -15.57 -31.03
N SER A 56 9.39 -16.81 -31.34
CA SER A 56 8.40 -17.59 -30.57
C SER A 56 8.83 -17.86 -29.12
N LYS A 57 10.13 -18.05 -28.85
CA LYS A 57 10.65 -18.10 -27.46
C LYS A 57 10.51 -16.75 -26.73
N TYR A 58 10.66 -15.63 -27.42
CA TYR A 58 10.45 -14.30 -26.82
C TYR A 58 8.96 -14.04 -26.55
N ASP A 59 8.05 -14.35 -27.48
CA ASP A 59 6.61 -14.23 -27.25
C ASP A 59 6.11 -15.16 -26.12
N ALA A 60 6.62 -16.38 -26.05
CA ALA A 60 6.34 -17.29 -24.94
C ALA A 60 6.83 -16.72 -23.59
N ARG A 61 8.02 -16.11 -23.54
CA ARG A 61 8.53 -15.42 -22.33
C ARG A 61 7.72 -14.18 -21.97
N ILE A 62 7.29 -13.37 -22.94
CA ILE A 62 6.44 -12.20 -22.70
C ILE A 62 5.09 -12.65 -22.12
N THR A 63 4.50 -13.71 -22.69
CA THR A 63 3.23 -14.28 -22.22
C THR A 63 3.37 -14.86 -20.81
N ASP A 64 4.46 -15.58 -20.52
CA ASP A 64 4.76 -16.11 -19.18
C ASP A 64 4.95 -14.99 -18.15
N VAL A 65 5.71 -13.94 -18.48
CA VAL A 65 5.88 -12.75 -17.62
C VAL A 65 4.55 -12.04 -17.37
N GLN A 66 3.69 -11.88 -18.38
CA GLN A 66 2.36 -11.30 -18.22
C GLN A 66 1.45 -12.15 -17.33
N ASN A 67 1.51 -13.49 -17.46
CA ASN A 67 0.75 -14.42 -16.63
C ASN A 67 1.26 -14.42 -15.18
N ALA A 68 2.59 -14.39 -14.99
CA ALA A 68 3.20 -14.21 -13.68
C ALA A 68 2.78 -12.87 -13.05
N GLN A 69 2.80 -11.77 -13.79
CA GLN A 69 2.37 -10.45 -13.31
C GLN A 69 0.90 -10.45 -12.88
N LYS A 70 -0.01 -11.03 -13.66
CA LYS A 70 -1.43 -11.21 -13.25
C LYS A 70 -1.57 -12.08 -12.01
N LYS A 71 -0.78 -13.15 -11.90
CA LYS A 71 -0.75 -14.03 -10.72
C LYS A 71 -0.22 -13.30 -9.49
N TYR A 72 0.75 -12.39 -9.64
CA TYR A 72 1.24 -11.56 -8.54
C TYR A 72 0.24 -10.48 -8.14
N SER A 73 -0.43 -9.79 -9.08
CA SER A 73 -1.44 -8.79 -8.74
C SER A 73 -2.61 -9.43 -7.97
N LEU A 74 -3.10 -10.60 -8.40
CA LEU A 74 -4.15 -11.34 -7.67
C LEU A 74 -3.70 -11.83 -6.27
N GLN A 75 -2.41 -12.13 -6.09
CA GLN A 75 -1.87 -12.46 -4.77
C GLN A 75 -1.75 -11.22 -3.88
N ILE A 76 -1.34 -10.07 -4.42
CA ILE A 76 -1.26 -8.80 -3.69
C ILE A 76 -2.68 -8.37 -3.25
N ASP A 77 -3.64 -8.35 -4.17
CA ASP A 77 -5.05 -8.04 -3.89
C ASP A 77 -5.65 -8.96 -2.81
N LYS A 78 -5.21 -10.22 -2.75
CA LYS A 78 -5.62 -11.15 -1.70
C LYS A 78 -4.93 -10.84 -0.37
N ILE A 79 -3.60 -10.67 -0.37
CA ILE A 79 -2.82 -10.36 0.83
C ILE A 79 -3.30 -9.06 1.47
N ASP A 80 -3.66 -8.04 0.70
CA ASP A 80 -4.19 -6.78 1.22
C ASP A 80 -5.55 -6.97 1.90
N LYS A 81 -6.46 -7.77 1.32
CA LYS A 81 -7.75 -8.12 1.95
C LYS A 81 -7.57 -8.94 3.23
N ASP A 82 -6.76 -10.00 3.17
CA ASP A 82 -6.44 -10.84 4.32
C ASP A 82 -5.77 -9.99 5.45
N SER A 83 -4.99 -8.97 5.08
CA SER A 83 -4.34 -8.01 5.99
C SER A 83 -5.34 -7.03 6.64
N GLU A 84 -6.31 -6.50 5.88
CA GLU A 84 -7.38 -5.67 6.44
C GLU A 84 -8.29 -6.46 7.39
N GLU A 85 -8.68 -7.68 7.02
CA GLU A 85 -9.46 -8.58 7.87
C GLU A 85 -8.69 -8.93 9.17
N LEU A 86 -7.40 -9.26 9.07
CA LEU A 86 -6.57 -9.54 10.25
C LEU A 86 -6.42 -8.31 11.17
N LYS A 87 -6.23 -7.11 10.61
CA LYS A 87 -6.22 -5.85 11.38
C LYS A 87 -7.55 -5.61 12.09
N LEU A 88 -8.67 -5.93 11.43
CA LEU A 88 -10.01 -5.81 11.99
C LEU A 88 -10.18 -6.75 13.20
N TYR A 89 -9.88 -8.04 13.05
CA TYR A 89 -9.92 -8.99 14.17
C TYR A 89 -8.96 -8.62 15.31
N LEU A 90 -7.74 -8.19 15.01
CA LEU A 90 -6.79 -7.72 16.03
C LEU A 90 -7.34 -6.53 16.81
N ARG A 91 -7.97 -5.56 16.14
CA ARG A 91 -8.59 -4.39 16.77
C ARG A 91 -9.78 -4.77 17.64
N HIS A 92 -10.65 -5.68 17.19
CA HIS A 92 -11.80 -6.14 17.98
C HIS A 92 -11.40 -7.00 19.18
N SER A 93 -10.46 -7.93 18.97
CA SER A 93 -9.92 -8.79 20.01
C SER A 93 -9.21 -7.99 21.10
N SER A 94 -8.32 -7.06 20.72
CA SER A 94 -7.63 -6.19 21.68
C SER A 94 -8.57 -5.22 22.41
N ALA A 95 -9.56 -4.63 21.74
CA ALA A 95 -10.55 -3.77 22.39
C ALA A 95 -11.43 -4.54 23.40
N THR A 96 -11.87 -5.75 23.04
CA THR A 96 -12.66 -6.62 23.92
C THR A 96 -11.84 -7.15 25.09
N ALA A 97 -10.58 -7.56 24.86
CA ALA A 97 -9.66 -7.93 25.92
C ALA A 97 -9.40 -6.78 26.90
N LEU A 98 -9.19 -5.55 26.39
CA LEU A 98 -9.00 -4.36 27.23
C LEU A 98 -10.27 -4.03 28.04
N LYS A 99 -11.47 -4.10 27.44
CA LYS A 99 -12.75 -3.95 28.16
C LYS A 99 -12.83 -4.93 29.33
N ASN A 100 -12.53 -6.22 29.10
CA ASN A 100 -12.59 -7.24 30.15
C ASN A 100 -11.54 -7.00 31.25
N ILE A 101 -10.33 -6.54 30.90
CA ILE A 101 -9.30 -6.15 31.88
C ILE A 101 -9.80 -4.98 32.75
N LEU A 102 -10.42 -3.95 32.15
CA LEU A 102 -10.94 -2.80 32.88
C LEU A 102 -12.12 -3.17 33.80
N ILE A 103 -13.03 -4.05 33.36
CA ILE A 103 -14.10 -4.59 34.21
C ILE A 103 -13.52 -5.34 35.41
N ASN A 104 -12.57 -6.26 35.18
CA ASN A 104 -11.90 -7.00 36.26
C ASN A 104 -11.14 -6.09 37.24
N GLN A 105 -10.55 -4.99 36.76
CA GLN A 105 -9.91 -3.97 37.60
C GLN A 105 -10.94 -3.26 38.48
N GLU A 106 -12.10 -2.93 37.94
CA GLU A 106 -13.17 -2.29 38.69
C GLU A 106 -13.76 -3.22 39.75
N GLU A 107 -14.07 -4.48 39.42
CA GLU A 107 -14.52 -5.51 40.38
C GLU A 107 -13.50 -5.73 41.52
N ASN A 108 -12.20 -5.65 41.22
CA ASN A 108 -11.13 -5.69 42.23
C ASN A 108 -11.15 -4.44 43.13
N ILE A 109 -11.25 -3.22 42.54
CA ILE A 109 -11.37 -1.96 43.29
C ILE A 109 -12.56 -2.02 44.25
N GLN A 110 -13.73 -2.48 43.81
CA GLN A 110 -14.90 -2.64 44.68
C GLN A 110 -14.65 -3.60 45.84
N SER A 111 -13.99 -4.71 45.57
CA SER A 111 -13.65 -5.72 46.58
C SER A 111 -12.69 -5.15 47.62
N TYR A 112 -11.65 -4.43 47.17
CA TYR A 112 -10.74 -3.69 48.04
C TYR A 112 -11.45 -2.62 48.87
N LEU A 113 -12.32 -1.80 48.28
CA LEU A 113 -13.09 -0.77 48.98
C LEU A 113 -14.02 -1.37 50.06
N LYS A 114 -14.66 -2.51 49.79
CA LYS A 114 -15.48 -3.24 50.77
C LYS A 114 -14.63 -3.72 51.96
N VAL A 115 -13.46 -4.31 51.70
CA VAL A 115 -12.52 -4.74 52.77
C VAL A 115 -12.00 -3.55 53.57
N MET A 116 -11.58 -2.47 52.90
CA MET A 116 -11.12 -1.23 53.54
C MET A 116 -12.23 -0.63 54.42
N LYS A 117 -13.48 -0.63 53.96
CA LYS A 117 -14.64 -0.15 54.72
C LYS A 117 -14.85 -0.92 56.03
N SER A 118 -14.73 -2.25 55.98
CA SER A 118 -14.79 -3.11 57.17
C SER A 118 -13.61 -2.84 58.12
N ALA A 119 -12.39 -2.85 57.59
CA ALA A 119 -11.17 -2.62 58.38
C ALA A 119 -11.19 -1.24 59.07
N MET A 120 -11.67 -0.20 58.39
CA MET A 120 -11.81 1.15 58.95
C MET A 120 -12.86 1.20 60.06
N ASN A 121 -13.98 0.50 59.89
CA ASN A 121 -15.01 0.38 60.93
C ASN A 121 -14.47 -0.36 62.16
N ASP A 122 -13.73 -1.45 61.98
CA ASP A 122 -13.12 -2.19 63.09
C ASP A 122 -11.99 -1.41 63.78
N LEU A 123 -11.19 -0.65 63.03
CA LEU A 123 -10.21 0.29 63.58
C LEU A 123 -10.87 1.39 64.41
N SER A 124 -12.03 1.91 63.98
CA SER A 124 -12.74 2.94 64.74
C SER A 124 -13.18 2.43 66.12
N ARG A 125 -13.64 1.17 66.22
CA ARG A 125 -14.08 0.55 67.48
C ARG A 125 -12.98 0.43 68.54
N ILE A 126 -11.71 0.38 68.14
CA ILE A 126 -10.55 0.30 69.04
C ILE A 126 -9.83 1.65 69.23
N THR A 127 -10.27 2.71 68.54
CA THR A 127 -9.63 4.03 68.56
C THR A 127 -10.53 5.04 69.30
N PRO A 128 -10.04 5.73 70.36
CA PRO A 128 -10.78 6.81 71.01
C PRO A 128 -11.16 7.95 70.05
N ASP A 129 -12.29 8.61 70.32
CA ASP A 129 -12.82 9.77 69.57
C ASP A 129 -12.88 9.59 68.04
N SER A 130 -13.06 8.35 67.58
CA SER A 130 -12.97 7.97 66.17
C SER A 130 -14.25 8.17 65.35
N ALA A 131 -15.38 8.42 66.01
CA ALA A 131 -16.69 8.38 65.37
C ALA A 131 -16.84 9.38 64.20
N ASP A 132 -16.30 10.60 64.35
CA ASP A 132 -16.39 11.62 63.32
C ASP A 132 -15.56 11.28 62.08
N TRP A 133 -14.26 10.99 62.26
CA TRP A 133 -13.42 10.63 61.13
C TRP A 133 -13.88 9.33 60.47
N ASN A 134 -14.32 8.33 61.24
CA ASN A 134 -14.86 7.10 60.66
C ASN A 134 -16.08 7.41 59.80
N SER A 135 -17.05 8.18 60.28
CA SER A 135 -18.21 8.61 59.47
C SER A 135 -17.79 9.26 58.15
N GLN A 136 -16.82 10.19 58.19
CA GLN A 136 -16.30 10.85 56.98
C GLN A 136 -15.60 9.87 56.01
N TYR A 137 -14.80 8.93 56.51
CA TYR A 137 -14.12 7.94 55.67
C TYR A 137 -15.09 6.88 55.10
N GLN A 138 -16.07 6.43 55.89
CA GLN A 138 -17.12 5.51 55.42
C GLN A 138 -17.90 6.14 54.25
N TYR A 139 -18.30 7.40 54.38
CA TYR A 139 -18.97 8.14 53.31
C TYR A 139 -18.10 8.28 52.04
N ARG A 140 -16.81 8.60 52.18
CA ARG A 140 -15.88 8.68 51.04
C ARG A 140 -15.68 7.34 50.35
N LEU A 141 -15.60 6.24 51.11
CA LEU A 141 -15.51 4.88 50.57
C LEU A 141 -16.78 4.47 49.83
N ASP A 142 -17.96 4.85 50.33
CA ASP A 142 -19.24 4.61 49.65
C ASP A 142 -19.37 5.42 48.35
N LEU A 143 -18.94 6.68 48.32
CA LEU A 143 -18.87 7.46 47.08
C LEU A 143 -17.92 6.83 46.05
N ALA A 144 -16.74 6.37 46.49
CA ALA A 144 -15.78 5.69 45.63
C ALA A 144 -16.34 4.37 45.09
N LEU A 145 -17.03 3.58 45.94
CA LEU A 145 -17.67 2.33 45.55
C LEU A 145 -18.82 2.57 44.56
N LYS A 146 -19.62 3.62 44.75
CA LYS A 146 -20.68 4.01 43.80
C LYS A 146 -20.11 4.41 42.44
N SER A 147 -19.09 5.27 42.42
CA SER A 147 -18.42 5.69 41.17
C SER A 147 -17.76 4.50 40.47
N SER A 148 -17.20 3.56 41.24
CA SER A 148 -16.65 2.30 40.74
C SER A 148 -17.71 1.45 40.02
N LEU A 149 -18.88 1.23 40.65
CA LEU A 149 -20.02 0.53 40.03
C LEU A 149 -20.54 1.24 38.77
N GLU A 150 -20.60 2.58 38.77
CA GLU A 150 -21.01 3.36 37.60
C GLU A 150 -20.03 3.19 36.42
N ARG A 151 -18.72 3.12 36.67
CA ARG A 151 -17.71 2.84 35.63
C ARG A 151 -17.81 1.40 35.11
N GLU A 152 -18.04 0.42 35.98
CA GLU A 152 -18.26 -0.99 35.58
C GLU A 152 -19.46 -1.12 34.62
N ASP A 153 -20.58 -0.46 34.92
CA ASP A 153 -21.78 -0.47 34.07
C ASP A 153 -21.51 0.20 32.71
N LEU A 154 -20.87 1.37 32.69
CA LEU A 154 -20.44 2.04 31.46
C LEU A 154 -19.49 1.16 30.61
N LEU A 155 -18.57 0.43 31.25
CA LEU A 155 -17.67 -0.51 30.57
C LEU A 155 -18.42 -1.71 30.01
N ARG A 156 -19.43 -2.25 30.72
CA ARG A 156 -20.29 -3.33 30.23
C ARG A 156 -21.13 -2.90 29.02
N LEU A 157 -21.70 -1.69 29.08
CA LEU A 157 -22.47 -1.05 28.00
C LEU A 157 -21.62 -0.73 26.75
N LEU A 158 -20.30 -0.59 26.90
CA LEU A 158 -19.38 -0.30 25.79
C LEU A 158 -19.38 -1.45 24.76
N LYS A 159 -19.86 -1.19 23.54
CA LYS A 159 -19.82 -2.14 22.43
C LYS A 159 -18.43 -2.15 21.80
N THR A 160 -17.63 -3.17 22.06
CA THR A 160 -16.26 -3.33 21.51
C THR A 160 -16.24 -3.91 20.09
N GLY A 161 -17.21 -3.51 19.26
CA GLY A 161 -17.33 -3.96 17.87
C GLY A 161 -17.37 -5.47 17.72
N GLU A 162 -18.05 -6.17 18.64
CA GLU A 162 -18.26 -7.62 18.57
C GLU A 162 -18.73 -7.99 17.16
N PRO A 163 -18.10 -8.99 16.49
CA PRO A 163 -18.64 -9.53 15.26
C PRO A 163 -20.07 -9.98 15.54
N ASN A 164 -21.04 -9.34 14.88
CA ASN A 164 -22.43 -9.73 15.04
C ASN A 164 -22.57 -11.12 14.40
N GLU A 165 -22.53 -12.19 15.21
CA GLU A 165 -22.64 -13.58 14.73
C GLU A 165 -23.92 -13.83 13.91
N LYS A 166 -24.91 -12.91 14.02
CA LYS A 166 -26.14 -12.89 13.22
C LYS A 166 -26.02 -12.23 11.84
N ALA A 167 -24.81 -11.86 11.40
CA ALA A 167 -24.56 -11.35 10.05
C ALA A 167 -24.12 -12.45 9.05
N SER A 168 -23.94 -13.69 9.53
CA SER A 168 -23.48 -14.84 8.73
C SER A 168 -24.49 -16.01 8.73
N GLN A 169 -25.79 -15.70 8.67
CA GLN A 169 -26.89 -16.63 8.38
C GLN A 169 -27.78 -16.05 7.28
#